data_AF-A0A0K0SVK1-F1
#
_entry.id   AF-A0A0K0SVK1-F1
#
_cell.length_a   1.000
_cell.length_b   1.000
_cell.length_c   1.000
_cell.angle_alpha   90.00
_cell.angle_beta   90.00
_cell.angle_gamma   90.00
#
_symmetry.space_group_name_H-M   'P 1'
#
loop_
_entity.id
_entity.type
_entity.pdbx_description
1 polymer ?
#
loop_
_entity_poly.entity_id
_entity_poly.type
_entity_poly.pdbx_seq_one_letter_code
_entity_poly.pdbx_strand_id
1 'polypeptide(L)'
;MSLTHTDEIKLVQDVENLRVQFPQTKELYREVCRLMFFRYGIQPTANKLYQLVRKGTMATPTQAVNSFWSELREKRRVDIEQPGLPESLREFAGEALSTLWKGALEVAKQNYQTNQFEIDGKQHTNKHELEQYKSQLKHLEERYALQQRELEHAKKQLQEDEKRRLIDSQVLATHKETVITLQNEKATLEASLKNMSHEFTAKIHKLHAALKMADDRYKKLESKSVIELDRERQRVYKLESEIAELKKALLKEHAATKSQTAKNQKLVNELRENISLIKGQLKDSQRQQLVASNKLKQIERKKPLLK
;
A
#
# COMPACT_ATOMS: atom_id res chain seq x y z
N MET A 1 77.60 49.51 15.07
CA MET A 1 76.85 49.17 16.30
C MET A 1 75.82 50.27 16.53
N SER A 2 74.63 50.10 15.98
CA SER A 2 73.53 51.08 16.01
C SER A 2 72.53 50.67 17.08
N LEU A 3 72.56 51.34 18.24
CA LEU A 3 71.47 51.25 19.21
C LEU A 3 70.23 51.92 18.60
N THR A 4 69.15 51.16 18.60
CA THR A 4 67.92 51.41 17.84
C THR A 4 67.05 52.47 18.50
N HIS A 5 66.24 53.18 17.70
CA HIS A 5 65.31 54.23 18.15
C HIS A 5 64.41 53.81 19.34
N THR A 6 64.13 52.51 19.48
CA THR A 6 63.39 51.91 20.59
C THR A 6 64.10 52.05 21.95
N ASP A 7 65.44 52.01 21.98
CA ASP A 7 66.22 52.14 23.20
C ASP A 7 66.27 53.59 23.70
N GLU A 8 66.25 54.58 22.79
CA GLU A 8 66.15 55.99 23.15
C GLU A 8 64.78 56.35 23.75
N ILE A 9 63.69 55.78 23.23
CA ILE A 9 62.34 55.99 23.77
C ILE A 9 62.21 55.40 25.18
N LYS A 10 62.74 54.19 25.40
CA LYS A 10 62.75 53.54 26.72
C LYS A 10 63.66 54.28 27.71
N LEU A 11 64.80 54.79 27.24
CA LEU A 11 65.71 55.62 28.04
C LEU A 11 64.99 56.87 28.58
N VAL A 12 64.23 57.57 27.75
CA VAL A 12 63.49 58.77 28.18
C VAL A 12 62.42 58.41 29.23
N GLN A 13 61.67 57.32 29.03
CA GLN A 13 60.67 56.86 30.00
C GLN A 13 61.29 56.44 31.35
N ASP A 14 62.42 55.74 31.32
CA ASP A 14 63.14 55.37 32.53
C ASP A 14 63.68 56.60 33.28
N VAL A 15 64.12 57.64 32.55
CA VAL A 15 64.55 58.92 33.14
C VAL A 15 63.38 59.66 33.79
N GLU A 16 62.18 59.62 33.19
CA GLU A 16 60.97 60.19 33.78
C GLU A 16 60.58 59.48 35.08
N ASN A 17 60.70 58.15 35.13
CA ASN A 17 60.48 57.37 36.35
C ASN A 17 61.49 57.72 37.45
N LEU A 18 62.77 57.87 37.10
CA LEU A 18 63.81 58.30 38.05
C LEU A 18 63.57 59.72 38.57
N ARG A 19 62.98 60.60 37.76
CA ARG A 19 62.65 61.98 38.16
C ARG A 19 61.56 62.04 39.22
N VAL A 20 60.68 61.04 39.31
CA VAL A 20 59.67 60.92 40.38
C VAL A 20 60.31 60.42 41.68
N GLN A 21 61.30 59.53 41.58
CA GLN A 21 61.94 58.89 42.73
C GLN A 21 63.02 59.76 43.38
N PHE A 22 63.73 60.60 42.61
CA PHE A 22 64.81 61.44 43.12
C PHE A 22 64.47 62.94 42.92
N PRO A 23 63.91 63.61 43.93
CA PRO A 23 63.52 65.01 43.83
C PRO A 23 64.74 65.96 43.78
N GLN A 24 65.90 65.53 44.28
CA GLN A 24 67.12 66.33 44.30
C GLN A 24 67.87 66.27 42.97
N THR A 25 68.11 67.44 42.36
CA THR A 25 68.71 67.59 41.03
C THR A 25 70.06 66.88 40.88
N LYS A 26 70.94 66.96 41.88
CA LYS A 26 72.30 66.34 41.82
C LYS A 26 72.24 64.81 41.83
N GLU A 27 71.34 64.24 42.63
CA GLU A 27 71.17 62.78 42.74
C GLU A 27 70.53 62.23 41.47
N LEU A 28 69.55 62.94 40.92
CA LEU A 28 68.93 62.58 39.64
C LEU A 28 69.97 62.52 38.51
N TYR A 29 70.86 63.51 38.40
CA TYR A 29 71.93 63.47 37.39
C TYR A 29 72.87 62.27 37.57
N ARG A 30 73.19 61.88 38.81
CA ARG A 30 74.05 60.72 39.11
C ARG A 30 73.38 59.40 38.71
N GLU A 31 72.09 59.24 39.01
CA GLU A 31 71.34 58.03 38.64
C GLU A 31 71.09 57.94 37.14
N VAL A 32 70.87 59.07 36.46
CA VAL A 32 70.80 59.08 34.99
C VAL A 32 72.15 58.75 34.36
N CYS A 33 73.28 59.22 34.90
CA CYS A 33 74.62 58.78 34.48
C CYS A 33 74.79 57.26 34.62
N ARG A 34 74.34 56.69 35.75
CA ARG A 34 74.38 55.23 35.99
C ARG A 34 73.51 54.48 35.00
N LEU A 35 72.28 54.93 34.78
CA LEU A 35 71.34 54.30 33.87
C LEU A 35 71.85 54.31 32.43
N MET A 36 72.35 55.46 31.94
CA MET A 36 72.92 55.57 30.60
C MET A 36 74.11 54.62 30.41
N PHE A 37 75.03 54.59 31.37
CA PHE A 37 76.28 53.83 31.23
C PHE A 37 76.08 52.32 31.44
N PHE A 38 75.37 51.90 32.49
CA PHE A 38 75.26 50.47 32.85
C PHE A 38 74.17 49.73 32.08
N ARG A 39 73.04 50.37 31.81
CA ARG A 39 71.88 49.70 31.18
C ARG A 39 71.86 49.86 29.67
N TYR A 40 72.24 51.04 29.17
CA TYR A 40 72.18 51.37 27.76
C TYR A 40 73.54 51.44 27.07
N GLY A 41 74.65 51.38 27.82
CA GLY A 41 76.01 51.42 27.26
C GLY A 41 76.39 52.74 26.59
N ILE A 42 75.66 53.83 26.86
CA ILE A 42 75.90 55.15 26.28
C ILE A 42 76.82 55.94 27.22
N GLN A 43 77.86 56.56 26.66
CA GLN A 43 78.77 57.39 27.44
C GLN A 43 78.05 58.66 27.94
N PRO A 44 77.95 58.89 29.27
CA PRO A 44 77.30 60.08 29.81
C PRO A 44 78.12 61.34 29.42
N THR A 45 77.49 62.23 28.66
CA THR A 45 78.02 63.55 28.27
C THR A 45 77.13 64.65 28.83
N ALA A 46 77.73 65.79 29.19
CA ALA A 46 77.02 66.90 29.83
C ALA A 46 75.81 67.38 29.00
N ASN A 47 75.96 67.43 27.66
CA ASN A 47 74.90 67.84 26.74
C ASN A 47 73.71 66.87 26.73
N LYS A 48 73.96 65.55 26.66
CA LYS A 48 72.88 64.55 26.61
C LYS A 48 72.15 64.44 27.95
N LEU A 49 72.86 64.56 29.08
CA LEU A 49 72.26 64.62 30.41
C LEU A 49 71.37 65.84 30.60
N TYR A 50 71.82 67.00 30.14
CA TYR A 50 71.02 68.22 30.20
C TYR A 50 69.74 68.10 29.37
N GLN A 51 69.81 67.52 28.16
CA GLN A 51 68.65 67.30 27.30
C GLN A 51 67.59 66.36 27.90
N LEU A 52 68.03 65.37 28.69
CA LEU A 52 67.17 64.36 29.32
C LEU A 52 66.54 64.84 30.64
N VAL A 53 67.29 65.54 31.49
CA VAL A 53 66.81 65.92 32.83
C VAL A 53 66.18 67.33 32.86
N ARG A 54 66.65 68.25 32.00
CA ARG A 54 66.15 69.63 31.83
C ARG A 54 65.91 70.38 33.16
N LYS A 55 66.78 70.22 34.15
CA LYS A 55 66.73 70.90 35.46
C LYS A 55 68.10 71.41 35.91
N GLY A 56 68.18 72.62 36.44
CA GLY A 56 69.40 73.21 37.01
C GLY A 56 70.23 74.06 36.03
N THR A 57 71.36 74.60 36.50
CA THR A 57 72.27 75.46 35.71
C THR A 57 73.23 74.61 34.86
N MET A 58 73.74 75.19 33.76
CA MET A 58 74.61 74.53 32.78
C MET A 58 75.89 73.89 33.36
N ALA A 59 76.35 74.32 34.53
CA ALA A 59 77.54 73.73 35.20
C ALA A 59 77.25 72.41 35.94
N THR A 60 75.99 72.14 36.28
CA THR A 60 75.59 70.98 37.11
C THR A 60 75.77 69.62 36.41
N PRO A 61 75.42 69.46 35.11
CA PRO A 61 75.64 68.21 34.37
C PRO A 61 77.12 67.85 34.26
N THR A 62 78.00 68.82 34.01
CA THR A 62 79.45 68.59 33.89
C THR A 62 80.05 68.10 35.20
N GLN A 63 79.65 68.68 36.34
CA GLN A 63 80.10 68.25 37.65
C GLN A 63 79.60 66.83 37.99
N ALA A 64 78.35 66.50 37.63
CA ALA A 64 77.79 65.17 37.86
C ALA A 64 78.48 64.09 37.01
N VAL A 65 78.82 64.37 35.76
CA VAL A 65 79.61 63.47 34.90
C VAL A 65 81.00 63.24 35.49
N ASN A 66 81.69 64.29 35.91
CA ASN A 66 83.02 64.19 36.51
C ASN A 66 83.00 63.39 37.82
N SER A 67 82.02 63.66 38.69
CA SER A 67 81.81 62.92 39.94
C SER A 67 81.52 61.44 39.66
N PHE A 68 80.66 61.13 38.67
CA PHE A 68 80.34 59.77 38.27
C PHE A 68 81.60 59.00 37.79
N TRP A 69 82.41 59.61 36.93
CA TRP A 69 83.65 58.97 36.45
C TRP A 69 84.73 58.84 37.54
N SER A 70 84.74 59.73 38.53
CA SER A 70 85.60 59.62 39.71
C SER A 70 85.17 58.44 40.57
N GLU A 71 83.89 58.37 40.96
CA GLU A 71 83.34 57.27 41.75
C GLU A 71 83.43 55.92 41.05
N LEU A 72 83.23 55.89 39.72
CA LEU A 72 83.35 54.66 38.95
C LEU A 72 84.79 54.16 38.91
N ARG A 73 85.77 55.08 38.78
CA ARG A 73 87.20 54.73 38.85
C ARG A 73 87.60 54.26 40.24
N GLU A 74 87.10 54.90 41.29
CA GLU A 74 87.37 54.53 42.68
C GLU A 74 86.78 53.14 43.02
N LYS A 75 85.54 52.86 42.62
CA LYS A 75 84.87 51.57 42.90
C LYS A 75 85.32 50.41 42.02
N ARG A 76 85.91 50.68 40.85
CA ARG A 76 86.42 49.65 39.93
C ARG A 76 87.92 49.46 39.99
N ARG A 77 88.66 50.26 40.76
CA ARG A 77 90.07 50.03 41.04
C ARG A 77 90.20 48.78 41.91
N VAL A 78 90.59 47.67 41.30
CA VAL A 78 91.39 46.64 41.97
C VAL A 78 92.83 47.16 41.96
N ASP A 79 93.08 48.23 42.71
CA ASP A 79 94.44 48.64 43.00
C ASP A 79 94.89 47.90 44.24
N ILE A 80 95.89 47.04 44.08
CA ILE A 80 96.66 46.48 45.20
C ILE A 80 97.58 47.60 45.70
N GLU A 81 96.98 48.66 46.25
CA GLU A 81 97.69 49.72 46.97
C GLU A 81 97.89 49.26 48.42
N GLN A 82 98.71 48.22 48.57
CA GLN A 82 99.33 47.91 49.86
C GLN A 82 100.74 48.51 49.82
N PRO A 83 101.07 49.49 50.69
CA PRO A 83 102.38 50.14 50.67
C PRO A 83 103.45 49.10 50.99
N GLY A 84 104.26 48.73 49.99
CA GLY A 84 105.36 47.75 50.12
C GLY A 84 105.31 46.54 49.19
N LEU A 85 104.32 46.40 48.29
CA LEU A 85 104.34 45.31 47.30
C LEU A 85 105.17 45.67 46.05
N PRO A 86 106.10 44.81 45.59
CA PRO A 86 106.82 45.01 44.33
C PRO A 86 105.88 45.08 43.13
N GLU A 87 106.14 46.01 42.22
CA GLU A 87 105.32 46.28 41.03
C GLU A 87 105.10 45.03 40.15
N SER A 88 106.11 44.17 40.09
CA SER A 88 106.07 42.88 39.38
C SER A 88 105.02 41.89 39.90
N LEU A 89 104.74 41.87 41.21
CA LEU A 89 103.76 40.95 41.79
C LEU A 89 102.32 41.43 41.53
N ARG A 90 102.12 42.75 41.44
CA ARG A 90 100.83 43.38 41.14
C ARG A 90 100.41 43.12 39.70
N GLU A 91 101.35 43.27 38.75
CA GLU A 91 101.11 42.97 37.33
C GLU A 91 100.74 41.50 37.12
N PHE A 92 101.49 40.58 37.74
CA PHE A 92 101.22 39.15 37.66
C PHE A 92 99.84 38.77 38.22
N ALA A 93 99.45 39.31 39.38
CA ALA A 93 98.13 39.06 39.96
C ALA A 93 96.99 39.61 39.08
N GLY A 94 97.18 40.79 38.48
CA GLY A 94 96.22 41.36 37.54
C GLY A 94 96.07 40.53 36.26
N GLU A 95 97.18 40.00 35.73
CA GLU A 95 97.20 39.14 34.55
C GLU A 95 96.57 37.77 34.83
N ALA A 96 96.86 37.16 35.98
CA ALA A 96 96.24 35.91 36.43
C ALA A 96 94.72 36.04 36.65
N LEU A 97 94.26 37.13 37.25
CA LEU A 97 92.82 37.40 37.41
C LEU A 97 92.14 37.69 36.08
N SER A 98 92.81 38.41 35.17
CA SER A 98 92.30 38.70 33.82
C SER A 98 92.13 37.43 32.98
N THR A 99 93.12 36.53 33.03
CA THR A 99 93.05 35.24 32.33
C THR A 99 91.99 34.32 32.92
N LEU A 100 91.90 34.23 34.26
CA LEU A 100 90.84 33.47 34.93
C LEU A 100 89.44 34.00 34.57
N TRP A 101 89.25 35.33 34.60
CA TRP A 101 87.98 35.94 34.25
C TRP A 101 87.60 35.71 32.78
N LYS A 102 88.56 35.83 31.86
CA LYS A 102 88.34 35.52 30.44
C LYS A 102 87.95 34.05 30.23
N GLY A 103 88.66 33.13 30.89
CA GLY A 103 88.34 31.69 30.83
C GLY A 103 86.95 31.38 31.40
N ALA A 104 86.59 31.95 32.55
CA ALA A 104 85.26 31.79 33.13
C ALA A 104 84.16 32.37 32.22
N LEU A 105 84.42 33.51 31.58
CA LEU A 105 83.49 34.14 30.64
C LEU A 105 83.31 33.32 29.36
N GLU A 106 84.39 32.72 28.84
CA GLU A 106 84.32 31.84 27.68
C GLU A 106 83.51 30.57 27.97
N VAL A 107 83.75 29.93 29.12
CA VAL A 107 82.96 28.77 29.56
C VAL A 107 81.49 29.13 29.76
N ALA A 108 81.20 30.28 30.38
CA ALA A 108 79.82 30.76 30.54
C ALA A 108 79.13 31.01 29.19
N LYS A 109 79.85 31.57 28.20
CA LYS A 109 79.34 31.78 26.84
C LYS A 109 79.07 30.46 26.13
N GLN A 110 79.97 29.49 26.23
CA GLN A 110 79.79 28.15 25.64
C GLN A 110 78.58 27.45 26.25
N ASN A 111 78.47 27.40 27.58
CA ASN A 111 77.31 26.82 28.27
C ASN A 111 76.00 27.51 27.89
N TYR A 112 76.02 28.84 27.75
CA TYR A 112 74.84 29.58 27.27
C TYR A 112 74.45 29.20 25.84
N GLN A 113 75.42 29.07 24.92
CA GLN A 113 75.17 28.65 23.55
C GLN A 113 74.63 27.22 23.47
N THR A 114 75.18 26.29 24.26
CA THR A 114 74.69 24.91 24.33
C THR A 114 73.26 24.87 24.86
N ASN A 115 72.97 25.59 25.95
CA ASN A 115 71.62 25.66 26.51
C ASN A 115 70.63 26.29 25.52
N GLN A 116 71.03 27.33 24.78
CA GLN A 116 70.19 27.92 23.72
C GLN A 116 69.88 26.90 22.63
N PHE A 117 70.89 26.17 22.15
CA PHE A 117 70.70 25.13 21.13
C PHE A 117 69.77 24.00 21.63
N GLU A 118 69.91 23.57 22.88
CA GLU A 118 69.01 22.58 23.47
C GLU A 118 67.57 23.10 23.60
N ILE A 119 67.38 24.36 23.99
CA ILE A 119 66.06 24.99 24.08
C ILE A 119 65.43 25.08 22.69
N ASP A 120 66.17 25.56 21.70
CA ASP A 120 65.69 25.68 20.33
C ASP A 120 65.35 24.30 19.74
N GLY A 121 66.18 23.28 20.00
CA GLY A 121 65.91 21.90 19.61
C GLY A 121 64.63 21.33 20.24
N LYS A 122 64.41 21.58 21.54
CA LYS A 122 63.17 21.21 22.25
C LYS A 122 61.96 21.99 21.73
N GLN A 123 62.12 23.27 21.38
CA GLN A 123 61.03 24.05 20.79
C GLN A 123 60.65 23.55 19.40
N HIS A 124 61.63 23.20 18.56
CA HIS A 124 61.37 22.67 17.23
C HIS A 124 60.67 21.30 17.27
N THR A 125 61.15 20.40 18.12
CA THR A 125 60.52 19.07 18.32
C THR A 125 59.09 19.21 18.84
N ASN A 126 58.88 19.99 19.90
CA ASN A 126 57.54 20.25 20.44
C ASN A 126 56.59 20.89 19.41
N LYS A 127 57.07 21.82 18.58
CA LYS A 127 56.26 22.44 17.51
C LYS A 127 55.86 21.40 16.46
N HIS A 128 56.80 20.56 16.04
CA HIS A 128 56.54 19.51 15.07
C HIS A 128 55.56 18.46 15.61
N GLU A 129 55.72 18.01 16.86
CA GLU A 129 54.76 17.13 17.52
C GLU A 129 53.37 17.76 17.62
N LEU A 130 53.28 19.04 17.98
CA LEU A 130 52.02 19.76 18.06
C LEU A 130 51.33 19.88 16.69
N GLU A 131 52.09 20.11 15.61
CA GLU A 131 51.57 20.09 14.24
C GLU A 131 51.08 18.69 13.82
N GLN A 132 51.80 17.63 14.21
CA GLN A 132 51.37 16.24 13.98
C GLN A 132 50.08 15.91 14.74
N TYR A 133 49.97 16.28 16.02
CA TYR A 133 48.73 16.08 16.77
C TYR A 133 47.57 16.87 16.18
N LYS A 134 47.80 18.10 15.71
CA LYS A 134 46.77 18.90 15.02
C LYS A 134 46.31 18.24 13.72
N SER A 135 47.21 17.69 12.91
CA SER A 135 46.82 17.01 11.68
C SER A 135 46.05 15.71 11.96
N GLN A 136 46.47 14.94 12.97
CA GLN A 136 45.75 13.75 13.43
C GLN A 136 44.35 14.10 13.94
N LEU A 137 44.21 15.15 14.76
CA LEU A 137 42.91 15.62 15.23
C LEU A 137 41.98 16.01 14.08
N LYS A 138 42.47 16.78 13.11
CA LYS A 138 41.67 17.13 11.90
C LYS A 138 41.21 15.89 11.14
N HIS A 139 42.10 14.91 10.93
CA HIS A 139 41.72 13.67 10.26
C HIS A 139 40.70 12.84 11.06
N LEU A 140 40.79 12.83 12.39
CA LEU A 140 39.81 12.18 13.24
C LEU A 140 38.45 12.90 13.20
N GLU A 141 38.44 14.23 13.22
CA GLU A 141 37.23 15.05 13.06
C GLU A 141 36.56 14.82 11.70
N GLU A 142 37.34 14.77 10.61
CA GLU A 142 36.85 14.46 9.26
C GLU A 142 36.22 13.06 9.18
N ARG A 143 36.90 12.04 9.75
CA ARG A 143 36.37 10.67 9.81
C ARG A 143 35.10 10.59 10.64
N TYR A 144 35.07 11.28 11.78
CA TYR A 144 33.91 11.32 12.64
C TYR A 144 32.71 11.98 11.94
N ALA A 145 32.93 13.09 11.24
CA ALA A 145 31.91 13.75 10.44
C ALA A 145 31.39 12.86 9.30
N LEU A 146 32.27 12.09 8.64
CA LEU A 146 31.86 11.11 7.63
C LEU A 146 30.99 10.01 8.23
N GLN A 147 31.42 9.41 9.34
CA GLN A 147 30.66 8.37 10.04
C GLN A 147 29.30 8.87 10.54
N GLN A 148 29.22 10.12 11.02
CA GLN A 148 27.94 10.72 11.40
C GLN A 148 26.99 10.84 10.21
N ARG A 149 27.48 11.27 9.04
CA ARG A 149 26.66 11.34 7.81
C ARG A 149 26.19 9.96 7.35
N GLU A 150 27.06 8.96 7.38
CA GLU A 150 26.71 7.58 7.06
C GLU A 150 25.65 7.02 8.02
N LEU A 151 25.79 7.30 9.31
CA LEU A 151 24.81 6.91 10.34
C LEU A 151 23.46 7.61 10.12
N GLU A 152 23.45 8.90 9.81
CA GLU A 152 22.24 9.65 9.50
C GLU A 152 21.55 9.10 8.24
N HIS A 153 22.31 8.77 7.21
CA HIS A 153 21.79 8.16 6.00
C HIS A 153 21.19 6.79 6.29
N ALA A 154 21.89 5.92 7.02
CA ALA A 154 21.39 4.61 7.43
C ALA A 154 20.11 4.72 8.29
N LYS A 155 20.03 5.69 9.20
CA LYS A 155 18.82 5.97 9.98
C LYS A 155 17.64 6.39 9.09
N LYS A 156 17.87 7.24 8.09
CA LYS A 156 16.82 7.64 7.12
C LYS A 156 16.32 6.44 6.31
N GLN A 157 17.24 5.59 5.82
CA GLN A 157 16.88 4.36 5.11
C GLN A 157 16.06 3.43 6.01
N LEU A 158 16.46 3.24 7.26
CA LEU A 158 15.71 2.42 8.22
C LEU A 158 14.28 2.95 8.42
N GLN A 159 14.12 4.27 8.57
CA GLN A 159 12.80 4.90 8.71
C GLN A 159 11.94 4.72 7.45
N GLU A 160 12.53 4.78 6.25
CA GLU A 160 11.82 4.51 5.00
C GLU A 160 11.40 3.05 4.89
N ASP A 161 12.27 2.12 5.27
CA ASP A 161 11.97 0.69 5.29
C ASP A 161 10.90 0.33 6.32
N GLU A 162 10.90 0.98 7.49
CA GLU A 162 9.85 0.83 8.49
C GLU A 162 8.49 1.31 7.96
N LYS A 163 8.46 2.45 7.26
CA LYS A 163 7.23 2.94 6.60
C LYS A 163 6.74 1.97 5.53
N ARG A 164 7.65 1.43 4.70
CA ARG A 164 7.30 0.42 3.69
C ARG A 164 6.73 -0.83 4.33
N ARG A 165 7.36 -1.35 5.39
CA ARG A 165 6.85 -2.50 6.15
C ARG A 165 5.48 -2.26 6.76
N LEU A 166 5.21 -1.05 7.27
CA LEU A 166 3.89 -0.70 7.80
C LEU A 166 2.83 -0.74 6.69
N ILE A 167 3.13 -0.17 5.52
CA ILE A 167 2.24 -0.21 4.34
C ILE A 167 2.00 -1.66 3.92
N ASP A 168 3.06 -2.46 3.77
CA ASP A 168 2.95 -3.87 3.38
C ASP A 168 2.12 -4.66 4.39
N SER A 169 2.30 -4.41 5.69
CA SER A 169 1.49 -5.03 6.75
C SER A 169 0.01 -4.66 6.64
N GLN A 170 -0.31 -3.40 6.32
CA GLN A 170 -1.69 -2.95 6.11
C GLN A 170 -2.29 -3.58 4.85
N VAL A 171 -1.54 -3.64 3.75
CA VAL A 171 -1.95 -4.30 2.50
C VAL A 171 -2.20 -5.79 2.74
N LEU A 172 -1.31 -6.48 3.47
CA LEU A 172 -1.51 -7.87 3.82
C LEU A 172 -2.74 -8.09 4.71
N ALA A 173 -3.05 -7.17 5.63
CA ALA A 173 -4.26 -7.25 6.45
C ALA A 173 -5.52 -7.12 5.58
N THR A 174 -5.58 -6.12 4.69
CA THR A 174 -6.73 -5.95 3.79
C THR A 174 -6.87 -7.12 2.82
N HIS A 175 -5.77 -7.66 2.30
CA HIS A 175 -5.80 -8.85 1.44
C HIS A 175 -6.30 -10.10 2.19
N LYS A 176 -5.92 -10.26 3.47
CA LYS A 176 -6.46 -11.36 4.28
C LYS A 176 -7.96 -11.21 4.50
N GLU A 177 -8.44 -10.00 4.78
CA GLU A 177 -9.87 -9.71 4.93
C GLU A 177 -10.63 -10.02 3.63
N THR A 178 -10.14 -9.56 2.47
CA THR A 178 -10.80 -9.82 1.19
C THR A 178 -10.80 -11.30 0.82
N VAL A 179 -9.74 -12.04 1.15
CA VAL A 179 -9.71 -13.50 0.95
C VAL A 179 -10.77 -14.18 1.82
N ILE A 180 -10.93 -13.77 3.07
CA ILE A 180 -11.96 -14.32 3.97
C ILE A 180 -13.36 -14.00 3.43
N THR A 181 -13.62 -12.77 2.97
CA THR A 181 -14.93 -12.41 2.40
C THR A 181 -15.24 -13.22 1.15
N LEU A 182 -14.26 -13.37 0.24
CA LEU A 182 -14.43 -14.17 -0.98
C LEU A 182 -14.63 -15.66 -0.68
N GLN A 183 -13.95 -16.21 0.34
CA GLN A 183 -14.17 -17.58 0.79
C GLN A 183 -15.59 -17.78 1.34
N ASN A 184 -16.10 -16.82 2.11
CA ASN A 184 -17.47 -16.86 2.61
C ASN A 184 -18.49 -16.75 1.48
N GLU A 185 -18.30 -15.83 0.53
CA GLU A 185 -19.14 -15.71 -0.67
C GLU A 185 -19.13 -16.98 -1.52
N LYS A 186 -17.95 -17.59 -1.70
CA LYS A 186 -17.86 -18.88 -2.38
C LYS A 186 -18.66 -19.96 -1.66
N ALA A 187 -18.54 -20.05 -0.33
CA ALA A 187 -19.26 -21.03 0.46
C ALA A 187 -20.79 -20.82 0.40
N THR A 188 -21.27 -19.58 0.42
CA THR A 188 -22.70 -19.27 0.29
C THR A 188 -23.23 -19.58 -1.11
N LEU A 189 -22.48 -19.26 -2.16
CA LEU A 189 -22.84 -19.61 -3.54
C LEU A 189 -22.86 -21.13 -3.76
N GLU A 190 -21.87 -21.86 -3.25
CA GLU A 190 -21.86 -23.33 -3.31
C GLU A 190 -23.04 -23.94 -2.56
N ALA A 191 -23.41 -23.41 -1.39
CA ALA A 191 -24.59 -23.83 -0.65
C ALA A 191 -25.89 -23.55 -1.43
N SER A 192 -26.00 -22.36 -2.03
CA SER A 192 -27.15 -21.99 -2.86
C SER A 192 -27.27 -22.89 -4.10
N LEU A 193 -26.17 -23.15 -4.81
CA LEU A 193 -26.14 -24.05 -5.96
C LEU A 193 -26.58 -25.46 -5.55
N LYS A 194 -26.02 -26.00 -4.46
CA LYS A 194 -26.45 -27.29 -3.91
C LYS A 194 -27.95 -27.29 -3.62
N ASN A 195 -28.47 -26.27 -2.93
CA ASN A 195 -29.89 -26.18 -2.63
C ASN A 195 -30.75 -26.16 -3.90
N MET A 196 -30.39 -25.34 -4.89
CA MET A 196 -31.09 -25.30 -6.19
C MET A 196 -31.04 -26.65 -6.91
N SER A 197 -29.90 -27.33 -6.93
CA SER A 197 -29.79 -28.68 -7.50
C SER A 197 -30.70 -29.69 -6.78
N HIS A 198 -30.80 -29.64 -5.45
CA HIS A 198 -31.73 -30.49 -4.70
C HIS A 198 -33.18 -30.16 -5.02
N GLU A 199 -33.54 -28.87 -5.09
CA GLU A 199 -34.89 -28.44 -5.46
C GLU A 199 -35.28 -28.86 -6.88
N PHE A 200 -34.37 -28.70 -7.85
CA PHE A 200 -34.60 -29.15 -9.23
C PHE A 200 -34.78 -30.66 -9.29
N THR A 201 -33.94 -31.42 -8.59
CA THR A 201 -34.06 -32.88 -8.51
C THR A 201 -35.40 -33.28 -7.90
N ALA A 202 -35.83 -32.62 -6.81
CA ALA A 202 -37.13 -32.85 -6.20
C ALA A 202 -38.30 -32.50 -7.14
N LYS A 203 -38.20 -31.39 -7.89
CA LYS A 203 -39.20 -30.99 -8.91
C LYS A 203 -39.27 -32.02 -10.04
N ILE A 204 -38.13 -32.50 -10.55
CA ILE A 204 -38.06 -33.56 -11.57
C ILE A 204 -38.73 -34.84 -11.06
N HIS A 205 -38.43 -35.28 -9.83
CA HIS A 205 -39.08 -36.45 -9.24
C HIS A 205 -40.60 -36.28 -9.11
N LYS A 206 -41.08 -35.10 -8.70
CA LYS A 206 -42.52 -34.80 -8.63
C LYS A 206 -43.17 -34.85 -10.01
N LEU A 207 -42.53 -34.27 -11.03
CA LEU A 207 -43.02 -34.31 -12.41
C LEU A 207 -43.04 -35.73 -12.97
N HIS A 208 -41.99 -36.53 -12.74
CA HIS A 208 -41.97 -37.95 -13.12
C HIS A 208 -43.07 -38.76 -12.43
N ALA A 209 -43.31 -38.52 -11.14
CA ALA A 209 -44.39 -39.20 -10.41
C ALA A 209 -45.78 -38.82 -10.98
N ALA A 210 -46.01 -37.53 -11.23
CA ALA A 210 -47.26 -37.05 -11.83
C ALA A 210 -47.47 -37.60 -13.25
N LEU A 211 -46.41 -37.61 -14.08
CA LEU A 211 -46.44 -38.18 -15.42
C LEU A 211 -46.75 -39.67 -15.39
N LYS A 212 -46.13 -40.44 -14.49
CA LYS A 212 -46.41 -41.87 -14.31
C LYS A 212 -47.87 -42.11 -13.92
N MET A 213 -48.41 -41.32 -12.98
CA MET A 213 -49.82 -41.41 -12.60
C MET A 213 -50.77 -41.06 -13.75
N ALA A 214 -50.42 -40.07 -14.57
CA ALA A 214 -51.19 -39.72 -15.75
C ALA A 214 -51.15 -40.84 -16.80
N ASP A 215 -49.96 -41.38 -17.09
CA ASP A 215 -49.77 -42.51 -18.02
C ASP A 215 -50.57 -43.76 -17.57
N ASP A 216 -50.53 -44.10 -16.27
CA ASP A 216 -51.35 -45.18 -15.71
C ASP A 216 -52.85 -44.93 -15.86
N ARG A 217 -53.30 -43.66 -15.72
CA ARG A 217 -54.71 -43.28 -15.97
C ARG A 217 -55.06 -43.39 -17.45
N TYR A 218 -54.19 -42.94 -18.35
CA TYR A 218 -54.38 -43.04 -19.80
C TYR A 218 -54.46 -44.50 -20.26
N LYS A 219 -53.54 -45.36 -19.81
CA LYS A 219 -53.57 -46.81 -20.07
C LYS A 219 -54.86 -47.47 -19.57
N LYS A 220 -55.34 -47.08 -18.39
CA LYS A 220 -56.63 -47.56 -17.87
C LYS A 220 -57.79 -47.09 -18.74
N LEU A 221 -57.81 -45.83 -19.17
CA LEU A 221 -58.84 -45.31 -20.06
C LEU A 221 -58.83 -46.00 -21.42
N GLU A 222 -57.63 -46.21 -22.00
CA GLU A 222 -57.43 -46.94 -23.25
C GLU A 222 -57.92 -48.39 -23.14
N SER A 223 -57.59 -49.10 -22.06
CA SER A 223 -58.10 -50.46 -21.85
C SER A 223 -59.63 -50.52 -21.75
N LYS A 224 -60.25 -49.53 -21.10
CA LYS A 224 -61.70 -49.44 -20.97
C LYS A 224 -62.35 -49.13 -22.32
N SER A 225 -61.81 -48.18 -23.08
CA SER A 225 -62.36 -47.81 -24.38
C SER A 225 -62.25 -48.96 -25.38
N VAL A 226 -61.17 -49.73 -25.36
CA VAL A 226 -61.05 -50.96 -26.17
C VAL A 226 -62.13 -51.97 -25.81
N ILE A 227 -62.38 -52.22 -24.52
CA ILE A 227 -63.44 -53.14 -24.07
C ILE A 227 -64.84 -52.62 -24.46
N GLU A 228 -65.09 -51.32 -24.33
CA GLU A 228 -66.35 -50.70 -24.74
C GLU A 228 -66.56 -50.82 -26.25
N LEU A 229 -65.53 -50.57 -27.07
CA LEU A 229 -65.58 -50.79 -28.51
C LEU A 229 -65.89 -52.24 -28.86
N ASP A 230 -65.28 -53.22 -28.19
CA ASP A 230 -65.56 -54.63 -28.43
C ASP A 230 -66.98 -55.02 -28.00
N ARG A 231 -67.51 -54.45 -26.90
CA ARG A 231 -68.91 -54.62 -26.50
C ARG A 231 -69.86 -54.03 -27.53
N GLU A 232 -69.59 -52.82 -28.04
CA GLU A 232 -70.40 -52.21 -29.09
C GLU A 232 -70.34 -53.02 -30.39
N ARG A 233 -69.16 -53.54 -30.77
CA ARG A 233 -69.04 -54.48 -31.91
C ARG A 233 -69.88 -55.74 -31.72
N GLN A 234 -69.89 -56.33 -30.53
CA GLN A 234 -70.73 -57.49 -30.23
C GLN A 234 -72.23 -57.17 -30.27
N ARG A 235 -72.64 -55.99 -29.79
CA ARG A 235 -74.02 -55.51 -29.89
C ARG A 235 -74.43 -55.32 -31.34
N VAL A 236 -73.59 -54.67 -32.15
CA VAL A 236 -73.80 -54.50 -33.59
C VAL A 236 -73.94 -55.87 -34.25
N TYR A 237 -73.08 -56.84 -33.96
CA TYR A 237 -73.19 -58.19 -34.52
C TYR A 237 -74.52 -58.90 -34.15
N LYS A 238 -74.98 -58.77 -32.90
CA LYS A 238 -76.26 -59.33 -32.45
C LYS A 238 -77.45 -58.68 -33.16
N LEU A 239 -77.49 -57.35 -33.25
CA LEU A 239 -78.49 -56.61 -34.01
C LEU A 239 -78.42 -56.97 -35.51
N GLU A 240 -77.21 -57.12 -36.04
CA GLU A 240 -76.80 -57.82 -37.27
C GLU A 240 -77.69 -59.04 -37.57
N SER A 241 -77.57 -60.02 -36.67
CA SER A 241 -78.25 -61.31 -36.72
C SER A 241 -79.76 -61.20 -36.52
N GLU A 242 -80.22 -60.43 -35.54
CA GLU A 242 -81.66 -60.22 -35.28
C GLU A 242 -82.36 -59.56 -36.47
N ILE A 243 -81.75 -58.56 -37.09
CA ILE A 243 -82.26 -57.95 -38.33
C ILE A 243 -82.31 -58.99 -39.45
N ALA A 244 -81.30 -59.85 -39.58
CA ALA A 244 -81.30 -60.92 -40.59
C ALA A 244 -82.41 -61.95 -40.33
N GLU A 245 -82.66 -62.31 -39.07
CA GLU A 245 -83.75 -63.22 -38.68
C GLU A 245 -85.13 -62.58 -38.89
N LEU A 246 -85.32 -61.33 -38.48
CA LEU A 246 -86.56 -60.57 -38.71
C LEU A 246 -86.82 -60.41 -40.22
N LYS A 247 -85.79 -60.14 -41.03
CA LYS A 247 -85.90 -60.13 -42.49
C LYS A 247 -86.37 -61.49 -43.02
N LYS A 248 -85.81 -62.60 -42.53
CA LYS A 248 -86.24 -63.96 -42.90
C LYS A 248 -87.70 -64.24 -42.48
N ALA A 249 -88.09 -63.85 -41.26
CA ALA A 249 -89.44 -64.02 -40.75
C ALA A 249 -90.45 -63.19 -41.56
N LEU A 250 -90.12 -61.92 -41.85
CA LEU A 250 -90.94 -61.04 -42.68
C LEU A 250 -91.10 -61.60 -44.09
N LEU A 251 -90.03 -62.13 -44.71
CA LEU A 251 -90.13 -62.82 -46.00
C LEU A 251 -91.04 -64.05 -45.94
N LYS A 252 -91.03 -64.83 -44.84
CA LYS A 252 -91.93 -65.97 -44.64
C LYS A 252 -93.38 -65.54 -44.46
N GLU A 253 -93.66 -64.57 -43.61
CA GLU A 253 -95.01 -63.99 -43.43
C GLU A 253 -95.52 -63.38 -44.74
N HIS A 254 -94.66 -62.68 -45.48
CA HIS A 254 -95.01 -62.17 -46.80
C HIS A 254 -95.33 -63.31 -47.79
N ALA A 255 -94.61 -64.42 -47.75
CA ALA A 255 -94.93 -65.59 -48.57
C ALA A 255 -96.26 -66.25 -48.13
N ALA A 256 -96.51 -66.36 -46.83
CA ALA A 256 -97.74 -66.92 -46.26
C ALA A 256 -98.97 -66.06 -46.57
N THR A 257 -98.90 -64.74 -46.36
CA THR A 257 -99.95 -63.78 -46.73
C THR A 257 -100.18 -63.76 -48.24
N LYS A 258 -99.14 -63.87 -49.07
CA LYS A 258 -99.28 -64.03 -50.53
C LYS A 258 -99.99 -65.35 -50.90
N SER A 259 -99.69 -66.45 -50.22
CA SER A 259 -100.40 -67.72 -50.40
C SER A 259 -101.87 -67.62 -49.94
N GLN A 260 -102.12 -66.99 -48.81
CA GLN A 260 -103.47 -66.81 -48.27
C GLN A 260 -104.31 -65.88 -49.14
N THR A 261 -103.73 -64.79 -49.65
CA THR A 261 -104.41 -63.92 -50.63
C THR A 261 -104.69 -64.66 -51.92
N ALA A 262 -103.78 -65.52 -52.40
CA ALA A 262 -104.04 -66.39 -53.56
C ALA A 262 -105.18 -67.40 -53.28
N LYS A 263 -105.26 -67.99 -52.08
CA LYS A 263 -106.39 -68.85 -51.67
C LYS A 263 -107.71 -68.08 -51.59
N ASN A 264 -107.70 -66.91 -50.96
CA ASN A 264 -108.86 -66.04 -50.87
C ASN A 264 -109.31 -65.58 -52.26
N GLN A 265 -108.39 -65.27 -53.18
CA GLN A 265 -108.72 -64.98 -54.58
C GLN A 265 -109.39 -66.17 -55.27
N LYS A 266 -108.91 -67.41 -55.05
CA LYS A 266 -109.59 -68.62 -55.55
C LYS A 266 -111.00 -68.75 -55.00
N LEU A 267 -111.19 -68.62 -53.69
CA LEU A 267 -112.51 -68.65 -53.06
C LEU A 267 -113.45 -67.56 -53.58
N VAL A 268 -112.95 -66.34 -53.79
CA VAL A 268 -113.72 -65.25 -54.39
C VAL A 268 -114.11 -65.57 -55.83
N ASN A 269 -113.22 -66.19 -56.61
CA ASN A 269 -113.53 -66.63 -57.97
C ASN A 269 -114.59 -67.74 -57.98
N GLU A 270 -114.48 -68.74 -57.10
CA GLU A 270 -115.49 -69.79 -56.92
C GLU A 270 -116.85 -69.21 -56.49
N LEU A 271 -116.87 -68.26 -55.55
CA LEU A 271 -118.10 -67.56 -55.16
C LEU A 271 -118.68 -66.73 -56.31
N ARG A 272 -117.83 -66.11 -57.16
CA ARG A 272 -118.30 -65.41 -58.37
C ARG A 272 -118.89 -66.36 -59.40
N GLU A 273 -118.30 -67.54 -59.59
CA GLU A 273 -118.86 -68.60 -60.43
C GLU A 273 -120.20 -69.09 -59.89
N ASN A 274 -120.30 -69.35 -58.58
CA ASN A 274 -121.55 -69.72 -57.93
C ASN A 274 -122.64 -68.64 -58.04
N ILE A 275 -122.29 -67.36 -57.86
CA ILE A 275 -123.23 -66.24 -58.08
C ILE A 275 -123.64 -66.16 -59.55
N SER A 276 -122.75 -66.45 -60.49
CA SER A 276 -123.06 -66.47 -61.92
C SER A 276 -123.99 -67.63 -62.27
N LEU A 277 -123.80 -68.81 -61.68
CA LEU A 277 -124.69 -69.97 -61.78
C LEU A 277 -126.07 -69.66 -61.19
N ILE A 278 -126.14 -69.08 -60.00
CA ILE A 278 -127.40 -68.68 -59.35
C ILE A 278 -128.10 -67.57 -60.15
N LYS A 279 -127.37 -66.60 -60.70
CA LYS A 279 -127.94 -65.60 -61.62
C LYS A 279 -128.46 -66.24 -62.90
N GLY A 280 -127.80 -67.29 -63.40
CA GLY A 280 -128.30 -68.11 -64.51
C GLY A 280 -129.63 -68.77 -64.18
N GLN A 281 -129.68 -69.48 -63.04
CA GLN A 281 -130.90 -70.13 -62.53
C GLN A 281 -132.03 -69.12 -62.25
N LEU A 282 -131.70 -67.90 -61.79
CA LEU A 282 -132.65 -66.83 -61.55
C LEU A 282 -133.21 -66.25 -62.87
N LYS A 283 -132.37 -66.09 -63.90
CA LYS A 283 -132.83 -65.68 -65.23
C LYS A 283 -133.73 -66.74 -65.87
N ASP A 284 -133.44 -68.02 -65.67
CA ASP A 284 -134.29 -69.11 -66.15
C ASP A 284 -135.61 -69.18 -65.39
N SER A 285 -135.61 -68.96 -64.07
CA SER A 285 -136.82 -68.82 -63.25
C SER A 285 -137.65 -67.58 -63.63
N GLN A 286 -137.01 -66.44 -63.93
CA GLN A 286 -137.69 -65.25 -64.42
C GLN A 286 -138.28 -65.43 -65.83
N ARG A 287 -137.62 -66.20 -66.71
CA ARG A 287 -138.21 -66.61 -68.00
C ARG A 287 -139.43 -67.50 -67.79
N GLN A 288 -139.40 -68.41 -66.82
CA GLN A 288 -140.56 -69.24 -66.46
C GLN A 288 -141.71 -68.39 -65.86
N GLN A 289 -141.41 -67.36 -65.06
CA GLN A 289 -142.43 -66.42 -64.55
C GLN A 289 -143.06 -65.53 -65.64
N LEU A 290 -142.31 -65.11 -66.66
CA LEU A 290 -142.86 -64.37 -67.81
C LEU A 290 -143.85 -65.22 -68.63
N VAL A 291 -143.57 -66.52 -68.80
CA VAL A 291 -144.48 -67.46 -69.46
C VAL A 291 -145.74 -67.73 -68.60
N ALA A 292 -145.61 -67.75 -67.27
CA ALA A 292 -146.74 -67.86 -66.34
C ALA A 292 -147.60 -66.58 -66.27
N SER A 293 -146.98 -65.41 -66.30
CA SER A 293 -147.68 -64.10 -66.30
C SER A 293 -148.54 -63.91 -67.56
N ASN A 294 -148.08 -64.37 -68.72
CA ASN A 294 -148.88 -64.33 -69.95
C ASN A 294 -150.07 -65.31 -69.93
N LYS A 295 -150.00 -66.42 -69.17
CA LYS A 295 -151.14 -67.33 -68.97
C LYS A 295 -152.18 -66.76 -67.98
N LEU A 296 -151.76 -66.01 -66.95
CA LEU A 296 -152.66 -65.38 -65.98
C LEU A 296 -153.47 -64.21 -66.58
N LYS A 297 -152.89 -63.44 -67.52
CA LYS A 297 -153.63 -62.38 -68.25
C LYS A 297 -154.78 -62.91 -69.13
N GLN A 298 -154.83 -64.21 -69.42
CA GLN A 298 -155.94 -64.81 -70.18
C GLN A 298 -157.11 -65.31 -69.30
N ILE A 299 -156.93 -65.43 -67.98
CA ILE A 299 -157.93 -66.05 -67.09
C ILE A 299 -158.76 -65.02 -66.29
N GLU A 300 -158.25 -63.81 -66.04
CA GLU A 300 -159.01 -62.79 -65.27
C GLU A 300 -160.09 -62.03 -66.07
N ARG A 301 -160.32 -62.37 -67.35
CA ARG A 301 -161.42 -61.78 -68.15
C ARG A 301 -162.82 -62.33 -67.82
N LYS A 302 -163.01 -63.20 -66.82
CA LYS A 302 -164.34 -63.73 -66.45
C LYS A 302 -164.54 -64.03 -64.95
N LYS A 303 -164.80 -63.01 -64.13
CA LYS A 303 -166.03 -62.88 -63.29
C LYS A 303 -166.02 -61.61 -62.39
N PRO A 304 -167.20 -61.08 -62.00
CA PRO A 304 -167.38 -59.71 -61.49
C PRO A 304 -167.64 -59.58 -59.96
N LEU A 305 -167.38 -58.36 -59.45
CA LEU A 305 -168.08 -57.52 -58.45
C LEU A 305 -168.06 -57.79 -56.91
N LEU A 306 -167.79 -56.66 -56.21
CA LEU A 306 -168.18 -56.18 -54.85
C LEU A 306 -167.25 -56.52 -53.66
N LYS A 307 -166.34 -55.61 -53.29
CA LYS A 307 -166.51 -54.29 -52.63
C LYS A 307 -165.35 -53.37 -53.04
#